data_AF-A0A7C4PMR9-F1
#
_entry.id   AF-A0A7C4PMR9-F1
#
_cell.length_a   1.000
_cell.length_b   1.000
_cell.length_c   1.000
_cell.angle_alpha   90.00
_cell.angle_beta   90.00
_cell.angle_gamma   90.00
#
_symmetry.space_group_name_H-M   'P 1'
#
loop_
_entity.id
_entity.type
_entity.pdbx_description
1 polymer ?
#
loop_
_entity_poly.entity_id
_entity_poly.type
_entity_poly.pdbx_seq_one_letter_code
_entity_poly.pdbx_strand_id
1 'polypeptide(L)'
;MNRRTTLPPGLLTILAFALFALASAQTTPPYVQYLPLIMNPLSAPTLKWQRLGCYSSWCETGWYSSPAVVNLDADPQLEIVASAYSIWALDGDTGNILWQTRSGHDTRENFESVSNVGRTWPGVVVANVDGTGQPEIVTAHSGGWVAVYDLNGRFKPGWPQRPTTAELRGLLAADLDGDGSSLEIIVTAAIGSKTNTWVYNANGALRGGWPQLTR
;
A
#
# COMPACT_ATOMS: atom_id res chain seq x y z
N MET A 1 -52.35 -5.17 64.69
CA MET A 1 -51.88 -3.79 64.92
C MET A 1 -51.40 -3.25 63.57
N ASN A 2 -52.22 -2.54 62.79
CA ASN A 2 -52.35 -1.06 62.72
C ASN A 2 -50.99 -0.36 62.52
N ARG A 3 -50.70 0.37 61.42
CA ARG A 3 -51.39 1.51 60.75
C ARG A 3 -50.99 1.59 59.24
N ARG A 4 -51.92 1.66 58.26
CA ARG A 4 -52.66 2.80 57.62
C ARG A 4 -51.88 3.60 56.54
N THR A 5 -52.22 3.38 55.25
CA THR A 5 -52.93 4.26 54.24
C THR A 5 -52.05 5.33 53.56
N THR A 6 -52.03 5.49 52.22
CA THR A 6 -53.00 6.32 51.42
C THR A 6 -53.15 5.94 49.92
N LEU A 7 -54.36 6.19 49.39
CA LEU A 7 -55.00 6.08 48.04
C LEU A 7 -54.37 6.94 46.90
N PRO A 8 -54.85 6.98 45.61
CA PRO A 8 -56.04 6.35 44.97
C PRO A 8 -55.80 5.65 43.60
N PRO A 9 -56.84 5.00 43.02
CA PRO A 9 -56.80 4.33 41.72
C PRO A 9 -57.25 5.24 40.56
N GLY A 10 -56.65 5.06 39.38
CA GLY A 10 -57.04 5.75 38.16
C GLY A 10 -56.57 5.01 36.90
N LEU A 11 -57.55 4.42 36.21
CA LEU A 11 -57.65 4.29 34.75
C LEU A 11 -56.54 3.51 34.00
N LEU A 12 -56.86 2.31 33.51
CA LEU A 12 -57.10 2.11 32.07
C LEU A 12 -57.60 0.69 31.78
N THR A 13 -58.86 0.62 31.37
CA THR A 13 -59.49 -0.50 30.67
C THR A 13 -58.95 -0.54 29.24
N ILE A 14 -58.44 -1.68 28.76
CA ILE A 14 -58.49 -1.99 27.31
C ILE A 14 -58.90 -3.46 27.14
N LEU A 15 -60.14 -3.61 26.67
CA LEU A 15 -60.73 -4.82 26.12
C LEU A 15 -59.96 -5.28 24.88
N ALA A 16 -59.74 -6.59 24.78
CA ALA A 16 -59.37 -7.25 23.54
C ALA A 16 -60.57 -7.21 22.57
N PHE A 17 -60.50 -6.35 21.55
CA PHE A 17 -61.37 -6.41 20.38
C PHE A 17 -60.54 -6.83 19.17
N ALA A 18 -60.87 -8.00 18.63
CA ALA A 18 -60.43 -8.40 17.31
C ALA A 18 -61.06 -7.46 16.27
N LEU A 19 -60.24 -6.72 15.54
CA LEU A 19 -60.63 -6.07 14.29
C LEU A 19 -59.77 -6.67 13.16
N PHE A 20 -60.43 -7.39 12.26
CA PHE A 20 -59.91 -7.68 10.94
C PHE A 20 -59.70 -6.36 10.20
N ALA A 21 -58.44 -5.94 10.03
CA ALA A 21 -58.07 -4.94 9.05
C ALA A 21 -57.51 -5.67 7.83
N LEU A 22 -58.20 -5.50 6.69
CA LEU A 22 -57.74 -5.90 5.38
C LEU A 22 -56.34 -5.35 5.13
N ALA A 23 -55.34 -6.23 4.97
CA ALA A 23 -54.07 -5.85 4.39
C ALA A 23 -54.33 -5.49 2.92
N SER A 24 -54.54 -4.21 2.63
CA SER A 24 -54.34 -3.73 1.26
C SER A 24 -52.86 -3.89 0.95
N ALA A 25 -52.53 -4.83 0.07
CA ALA A 25 -51.22 -4.87 -0.56
C ALA A 25 -51.06 -3.57 -1.36
N GLN A 26 -50.43 -2.56 -0.77
CA GLN A 26 -49.94 -1.41 -1.52
C GLN A 26 -48.78 -1.93 -2.37
N THR A 27 -49.06 -2.25 -3.63
CA THR A 27 -48.03 -2.46 -4.64
C THR A 27 -47.42 -1.10 -4.94
N THR A 28 -46.41 -0.69 -4.17
CA THR A 28 -45.51 0.37 -4.61
C THR A 28 -44.95 -0.05 -5.96
N PRO A 29 -45.09 0.75 -7.03
CA PRO A 29 -44.44 0.44 -8.29
C PRO A 29 -42.93 0.28 -8.01
N PRO A 30 -42.23 -0.63 -8.72
CA PRO A 30 -40.81 -0.79 -8.51
C PRO A 30 -40.13 0.57 -8.71
N TYR A 31 -39.35 1.00 -7.71
CA TYR A 31 -38.46 2.14 -7.86
C TYR A 31 -37.49 1.80 -8.98
N VAL A 32 -37.74 2.35 -10.18
CA VAL A 32 -36.78 2.32 -11.27
C VAL A 32 -35.70 3.34 -10.90
N GLN A 33 -34.61 2.86 -10.32
CA GLN A 33 -33.40 3.66 -10.23
C GLN A 33 -32.83 3.82 -11.64
N TYR A 34 -33.06 4.99 -12.24
CA TYR A 34 -32.24 5.44 -13.35
C TYR A 34 -30.89 5.84 -12.78
N LEU A 35 -29.94 4.90 -12.75
CA LEU A 35 -28.53 5.27 -12.69
C LEU A 35 -28.24 6.00 -14.01
N PRO A 36 -27.91 7.30 -14.02
CA PRO A 36 -27.33 7.88 -15.22
C PRO A 36 -26.05 7.10 -15.47
N LEU A 37 -26.06 6.27 -16.52
CA LEU A 37 -24.84 5.78 -17.13
C LEU A 37 -24.15 7.03 -17.68
N ILE A 38 -23.34 7.68 -16.84
CA ILE A 38 -22.32 8.62 -17.31
C ILE A 38 -21.29 7.75 -18.02
N MET A 39 -21.59 7.41 -19.27
CA MET A 39 -20.61 6.90 -20.21
C MET A 39 -19.71 8.09 -20.56
N ASN A 40 -18.74 8.38 -19.71
CA ASN A 40 -17.60 9.18 -20.15
C ASN A 40 -16.94 8.34 -21.26
N PRO A 41 -16.97 8.77 -22.52
CA PRO A 41 -16.29 8.04 -23.57
C PRO A 41 -14.83 7.94 -23.16
N LEU A 42 -14.34 6.72 -22.97
CA LEU A 42 -12.92 6.49 -22.72
C LEU A 42 -12.17 7.03 -23.93
N SER A 43 -11.43 8.13 -23.73
CA SER A 43 -10.54 8.65 -24.76
C SER A 43 -9.32 7.75 -24.89
N ALA A 44 -8.71 7.72 -26.07
CA ALA A 44 -7.39 7.10 -26.22
C ALA A 44 -6.40 7.75 -25.22
N PRO A 45 -5.46 6.98 -24.66
CA PRO A 45 -4.46 7.52 -23.75
C PRO A 45 -3.63 8.59 -24.47
N THR A 46 -3.43 9.73 -23.81
CA THR A 46 -2.53 10.78 -24.27
C THR A 46 -1.17 10.61 -23.61
N LEU A 47 -0.11 10.69 -24.42
CA LEU A 47 1.25 10.70 -23.88
C LEU A 47 1.48 12.03 -23.16
N LYS A 48 1.71 11.99 -21.84
CA LYS A 48 2.07 13.17 -21.05
C LYS A 48 3.57 13.44 -21.09
N TRP A 49 4.36 12.44 -20.75
CA TRP A 49 5.82 12.52 -20.68
C TRP A 49 6.44 11.13 -20.89
N GLN A 50 7.72 11.10 -21.24
CA GLN A 50 8.48 9.87 -21.51
C GLN A 50 9.99 10.10 -21.33
N ARG A 51 10.74 9.01 -21.27
CA ARG A 51 12.22 8.97 -21.33
C ARG A 51 12.96 9.51 -20.09
N LEU A 52 12.31 9.62 -18.93
CA LEU A 52 13.07 9.72 -17.69
C LEU A 52 13.93 8.47 -17.50
N GLY A 53 15.16 8.65 -17.03
CA GLY A 53 16.14 7.57 -16.89
C GLY A 53 16.78 7.14 -18.22
N CYS A 54 16.47 7.83 -19.32
CA CYS A 54 17.18 7.68 -20.59
C CYS A 54 18.26 8.75 -20.77
N TYR A 55 19.44 8.29 -21.14
CA TYR A 55 20.60 9.09 -21.52
C TYR A 55 20.79 9.09 -23.04
N SER A 56 21.86 9.73 -23.51
CA SER A 56 22.15 9.89 -24.94
C SER A 56 22.25 8.58 -25.72
N SER A 57 22.67 7.49 -25.09
CA SER A 57 22.91 6.21 -25.75
C SER A 57 22.27 4.98 -25.08
N TRP A 58 21.64 5.14 -23.92
CA TRP A 58 21.05 4.03 -23.17
C TRP A 58 20.01 4.54 -22.17
N CYS A 59 19.10 3.66 -21.74
CA CYS A 59 18.19 3.94 -20.62
C CYS A 59 18.50 3.00 -19.46
N GLU A 60 18.31 3.50 -18.24
CA GLU A 60 18.28 2.65 -17.07
C GLU A 60 17.23 1.54 -17.25
N THR A 61 17.53 0.37 -16.70
CA THR A 61 16.68 -0.81 -16.84
C THR A 61 16.18 -1.27 -15.48
N GLY A 62 14.88 -1.12 -15.24
CA GLY A 62 14.14 -1.99 -14.33
C GLY A 62 13.73 -3.22 -15.13
N TRP A 63 14.13 -4.42 -14.73
CA TRP A 63 13.99 -5.61 -15.59
C TRP A 63 12.56 -6.14 -15.63
N TYR A 64 12.05 -6.58 -14.49
CA TYR A 64 10.63 -6.91 -14.27
C TYR A 64 9.97 -5.92 -13.30
N SER A 65 10.67 -4.83 -13.01
CA SER A 65 10.18 -3.76 -12.15
C SER A 65 8.98 -3.10 -12.81
N SER A 66 7.95 -2.85 -12.02
CA SER A 66 6.78 -2.06 -12.39
C SER A 66 6.76 -0.81 -11.51
N PRO A 67 6.46 0.38 -12.08
CA PRO A 67 6.26 1.57 -11.28
C PRO A 67 5.03 1.41 -10.38
N ALA A 68 4.99 2.17 -9.30
CA ALA A 68 3.83 2.29 -8.42
C ALA A 68 3.28 3.71 -8.49
N VAL A 69 2.00 3.86 -8.15
CA VAL A 69 1.34 5.16 -7.97
C VAL A 69 1.05 5.39 -6.50
N VAL A 70 1.32 6.59 -6.02
CA VAL A 70 1.09 6.99 -4.63
C VAL A 70 0.95 8.51 -4.59
N ASN A 71 0.10 9.00 -3.71
CA ASN A 71 0.00 10.43 -3.45
C ASN A 71 1.16 10.85 -2.53
N LEU A 72 2.09 11.67 -3.05
CA LEU A 72 3.30 12.10 -2.35
C LEU A 72 3.18 13.47 -1.70
N ASP A 73 2.28 14.34 -2.18
CA ASP A 73 2.20 15.74 -1.77
C ASP A 73 0.82 16.19 -1.26
N ALA A 74 -0.08 15.23 -1.04
CA ALA A 74 -1.43 15.39 -0.53
C ALA A 74 -2.40 16.17 -1.45
N ASP A 75 -2.16 16.19 -2.76
CA ASP A 75 -3.09 16.72 -3.74
C ASP A 75 -3.98 15.61 -4.38
N PRO A 76 -5.01 15.91 -5.20
CA PRO A 76 -5.85 14.87 -5.81
C PRO A 76 -5.18 14.09 -6.95
N GLN A 77 -4.03 14.53 -7.42
CA GLN A 77 -3.22 13.85 -8.42
C GLN A 77 -2.44 12.70 -7.76
N LEU A 78 -2.08 11.71 -8.56
CA LEU A 78 -1.21 10.64 -8.10
C LEU A 78 0.14 10.79 -8.76
N GLU A 79 1.17 10.67 -7.95
CA GLU A 79 2.56 10.65 -8.39
C GLU A 79 2.96 9.23 -8.74
N ILE A 80 4.07 9.13 -9.47
CA ILE A 80 4.63 7.86 -9.90
C ILE A 80 5.98 7.64 -9.23
N VAL A 81 6.15 6.47 -8.63
CA VAL A 81 7.44 5.98 -8.16
C VAL A 81 7.94 4.90 -9.12
N ALA A 82 9.09 5.16 -9.74
CA ALA A 82 9.75 4.23 -10.65
C ALA A 82 11.13 3.86 -10.12
N SER A 83 11.51 2.59 -10.27
CA SER A 83 12.76 2.07 -9.72
C SER A 83 13.52 1.21 -10.75
N ALA A 84 14.77 1.60 -11.01
CA ALA A 84 15.74 0.97 -11.89
C ALA A 84 17.11 0.87 -11.18
N TYR A 85 18.18 1.51 -11.69
CA TYR A 85 19.41 1.74 -10.92
C TYR A 85 19.28 2.97 -10.01
N SER A 86 18.41 3.88 -10.40
CA SER A 86 17.94 5.01 -9.61
C SER A 86 16.47 4.79 -9.23
N ILE A 87 16.02 5.52 -8.22
CA ILE A 87 14.63 5.59 -7.78
C ILE A 87 14.18 7.03 -7.99
N TRP A 88 13.05 7.21 -8.66
CA TRP A 88 12.45 8.51 -8.90
C TRP A 88 11.02 8.55 -8.37
N ALA A 89 10.68 9.65 -7.74
CA ALA A 89 9.30 10.10 -7.56
C ALA A 89 9.00 11.22 -8.55
N LEU A 90 7.86 11.11 -9.22
CA LEU A 90 7.48 11.95 -10.34
C LEU A 90 6.09 12.51 -10.16
N ASP A 91 5.95 13.79 -10.44
CA ASP A 91 4.66 14.44 -10.66
C ASP A 91 3.91 13.72 -11.79
N GLY A 92 2.67 13.31 -11.53
CA GLY A 92 1.91 12.46 -12.44
C GLY A 92 1.52 13.15 -13.76
N ASP A 93 1.35 14.46 -13.76
CA ASP A 93 0.92 15.23 -14.92
C ASP A 93 2.09 15.72 -15.77
N THR A 94 3.12 16.23 -15.12
CA THR A 94 4.25 16.90 -15.77
C THR A 94 5.46 15.98 -15.97
N GLY A 95 5.60 14.94 -15.15
CA GLY A 95 6.78 14.07 -15.16
C GLY A 95 8.01 14.71 -14.52
N ASN A 96 7.83 15.84 -13.83
CA ASN A 96 8.90 16.48 -13.08
C ASN A 96 9.37 15.58 -11.93
N ILE A 97 10.68 15.56 -11.68
CA ILE A 97 11.25 14.86 -10.54
C ILE A 97 10.92 15.64 -9.27
N LEU A 98 10.16 15.01 -8.37
CA LEU A 98 9.90 15.51 -7.03
C LEU A 98 11.09 15.19 -6.10
N TRP A 99 11.58 13.96 -6.17
CA TRP A 99 12.83 13.54 -5.57
C TRP A 99 13.42 12.34 -6.29
N GLN A 100 14.73 12.13 -6.09
CA GLN A 100 15.43 10.96 -6.61
C GLN A 100 16.55 10.50 -5.67
N THR A 101 16.86 9.22 -5.74
CA THR A 101 18.04 8.62 -5.07
C THR A 101 18.58 7.46 -5.91
N ARG A 102 19.78 6.98 -5.58
CA ARG A 102 20.30 5.73 -6.17
C ARG A 102 19.69 4.53 -5.45
N SER A 103 19.56 3.40 -6.14
CA SER A 103 19.09 2.17 -5.48
C SER A 103 19.95 1.86 -4.25
N GLY A 104 19.31 1.49 -3.14
CA GLY A 104 19.99 1.23 -1.86
C GLY A 104 20.44 2.47 -1.09
N HIS A 105 20.13 3.68 -1.57
CA HIS A 105 20.38 4.96 -0.89
C HIS A 105 19.07 5.71 -0.64
N ASP A 106 19.12 6.81 0.10
CA ASP A 106 17.97 7.69 0.38
C ASP A 106 18.25 9.14 -0.04
N THR A 107 17.29 10.04 0.17
CA THR A 107 17.40 11.46 -0.24
C THR A 107 18.27 12.33 0.67
N ARG A 108 18.85 11.78 1.74
CA ARG A 108 19.82 12.51 2.59
C ARG A 108 21.23 12.48 2.00
N GLU A 109 21.50 11.54 1.11
CA GLU A 109 22.76 11.44 0.38
C GLU A 109 22.68 12.23 -0.93
N ASN A 110 23.81 12.80 -1.36
CA ASN A 110 23.86 13.48 -2.65
C ASN A 110 23.87 12.43 -3.78
N PHE A 111 22.86 12.48 -4.64
CA PHE A 111 22.65 11.58 -5.78
C PHE A 111 23.89 11.39 -6.68
N GLU A 112 24.68 12.43 -6.87
CA GLU A 112 25.88 12.39 -7.73
C GLU A 112 27.12 11.83 -7.02
N SER A 113 27.09 11.72 -5.69
CA SER A 113 28.23 11.23 -4.89
C SER A 113 28.18 9.74 -4.59
N VAL A 114 27.03 9.09 -4.83
CA VAL A 114 26.81 7.69 -4.50
C VAL A 114 26.56 6.86 -5.74
N SER A 115 26.98 5.60 -5.70
CA SER A 115 26.74 4.63 -6.76
C SER A 115 25.59 3.70 -6.38
N ASN A 116 24.78 3.32 -7.35
CA ASN A 116 23.68 2.38 -7.12
C ASN A 116 24.19 1.02 -6.60
N VAL A 117 23.37 0.35 -5.80
CA VAL A 117 23.67 -1.02 -5.32
C VAL A 117 23.20 -2.10 -6.29
N GLY A 118 22.99 -1.75 -7.56
CA GLY A 118 22.48 -2.64 -8.59
C GLY A 118 21.04 -2.33 -9.00
N ARG A 119 20.57 -3.06 -10.01
CA ARG A 119 19.26 -2.84 -10.64
C ARG A 119 18.11 -3.30 -9.77
N THR A 120 16.92 -2.81 -10.08
CA THR A 120 15.66 -3.26 -9.49
C THR A 120 15.02 -4.35 -10.35
N TRP A 121 14.61 -5.45 -9.70
CA TRP A 121 13.95 -6.58 -10.36
C TRP A 121 12.47 -6.71 -10.01
N PRO A 122 12.05 -6.75 -8.73
CA PRO A 122 10.62 -6.76 -8.40
C PRO A 122 9.99 -5.38 -8.60
N GLY A 123 8.65 -5.34 -8.65
CA GLY A 123 7.92 -4.08 -8.65
C GLY A 123 8.09 -3.30 -7.34
N VAL A 124 7.83 -1.99 -7.41
CA VAL A 124 7.78 -1.13 -6.23
C VAL A 124 6.52 -1.47 -5.43
N VAL A 125 6.65 -1.66 -4.12
CA VAL A 125 5.50 -1.84 -3.22
C VAL A 125 5.20 -0.51 -2.56
N VAL A 126 3.92 -0.13 -2.53
CA VAL A 126 3.40 1.00 -1.76
C VAL A 126 2.36 0.47 -0.78
N ALA A 127 2.62 0.61 0.51
CA ALA A 127 1.73 0.11 1.56
C ALA A 127 1.98 0.81 2.89
N ASN A 128 0.98 0.86 3.77
CA ASN A 128 1.12 1.32 5.16
C ASN A 128 1.86 0.25 5.97
N VAL A 129 3.19 0.19 5.85
CA VAL A 129 4.04 -0.87 6.41
C VAL A 129 4.09 -0.76 7.92
N ASP A 130 4.15 0.45 8.47
CA ASP A 130 4.30 0.66 9.91
C ASP A 130 2.99 0.89 10.67
N GLY A 131 1.85 0.87 9.99
CA GLY A 131 0.53 1.03 10.61
C GLY A 131 0.12 2.47 10.89
N THR A 132 0.91 3.48 10.51
CA THR A 132 0.62 4.88 10.84
C THR A 132 -0.50 5.50 10.01
N GLY A 133 -0.93 4.83 8.93
CA GLY A 133 -1.99 5.28 8.03
C GLY A 133 -1.48 6.06 6.82
N GLN A 134 -0.20 6.42 6.78
CA GLN A 134 0.49 6.89 5.58
C GLN A 134 1.21 5.72 4.92
N PRO A 135 1.16 5.57 3.59
CA PRO A 135 1.92 4.52 2.94
C PRO A 135 3.42 4.84 2.93
N GLU A 136 4.22 3.79 2.97
CA GLU A 136 5.64 3.76 2.65
C GLU A 136 5.88 3.19 1.25
N ILE A 137 7.08 3.42 0.74
CA ILE A 137 7.59 2.85 -0.52
C ILE A 137 8.63 1.78 -0.17
N VAL A 138 8.53 0.60 -0.79
CA VAL A 138 9.49 -0.50 -0.59
C VAL A 138 10.10 -0.89 -1.93
N THR A 139 11.43 -0.99 -1.95
CA THR A 139 12.19 -1.43 -3.13
C THR A 139 13.20 -2.51 -2.75
N ALA A 140 13.56 -3.34 -3.74
CA ALA A 140 14.57 -4.39 -3.59
C ALA A 140 15.45 -4.50 -4.84
N HIS A 141 16.75 -4.76 -4.63
CA HIS A 141 17.77 -4.52 -5.64
C HIS A 141 18.75 -5.69 -5.80
N SER A 142 19.50 -5.68 -6.91
CA SER A 142 20.34 -6.81 -7.30
C SER A 142 21.60 -7.00 -6.45
N GLY A 143 22.03 -5.98 -5.70
CA GLY A 143 23.11 -6.09 -4.71
C GLY A 143 22.69 -6.72 -3.39
N GLY A 144 21.45 -7.22 -3.32
CA GLY A 144 20.89 -7.91 -2.16
C GLY A 144 20.27 -6.99 -1.12
N TRP A 145 19.95 -5.75 -1.51
CA TRP A 145 19.42 -4.71 -0.63
C TRP A 145 17.91 -4.59 -0.76
N VAL A 146 17.22 -4.43 0.37
CA VAL A 146 15.81 -4.06 0.47
C VAL A 146 15.68 -2.87 1.40
N ALA A 147 14.83 -1.91 1.03
CA ALA A 147 14.66 -0.66 1.75
C ALA A 147 13.19 -0.28 1.83
N VAL A 148 12.83 0.40 2.94
CA VAL A 148 11.53 1.04 3.14
C VAL A 148 11.78 2.54 3.30
N TYR A 149 11.03 3.33 2.54
CA TYR A 149 11.13 4.78 2.48
C TYR A 149 9.83 5.44 2.92
N ASP A 150 9.94 6.61 3.53
CA ASP A 150 8.83 7.55 3.58
C ASP A 150 8.53 8.13 2.18
N LEU A 151 7.44 8.90 2.08
CA LEU A 151 7.04 9.56 0.82
C LEU A 151 8.02 10.64 0.35
N ASN A 152 9.00 11.03 1.17
CA ASN A 152 10.08 11.95 0.79
C ASN A 152 11.36 11.21 0.36
N GLY A 153 11.29 9.89 0.16
CA GLY A 153 12.41 9.06 -0.24
C GLY A 153 13.49 8.91 0.84
N ARG A 154 13.16 9.11 2.13
CA ARG A 154 14.08 8.89 3.26
C ARG A 154 13.86 7.53 3.86
N PHE A 155 14.93 6.86 4.29
CA PHE A 155 14.77 5.57 4.97
C PHE A 155 13.93 5.69 6.23
N LYS A 156 13.00 4.75 6.40
CA LYS A 156 12.33 4.50 7.67
C LYS A 156 13.35 3.94 8.69
N PRO A 157 13.15 4.17 10.01
CA PRO A 157 14.02 3.62 11.03
C PRO A 157 14.20 2.10 10.91
N GLY A 158 15.43 1.62 11.02
CA GLY A 158 15.77 0.19 10.88
C GLY A 158 15.98 -0.30 9.45
N TRP A 159 15.81 0.56 8.44
CA TRP A 159 16.09 0.27 7.04
C TRP A 159 17.32 1.07 6.54
N PRO A 160 18.04 0.57 5.51
CA PRO A 160 17.79 -0.64 4.72
C PRO A 160 18.35 -1.94 5.34
N GLN A 161 18.00 -3.09 4.74
CA GLN A 161 18.52 -4.41 5.11
C GLN A 161 19.19 -5.09 3.90
N ARG A 162 20.16 -5.96 4.18
CA ARG A 162 20.93 -6.68 3.15
C ARG A 162 21.08 -8.18 3.47
N PRO A 163 20.04 -9.00 3.27
CA PRO A 163 20.07 -10.43 3.61
C PRO A 163 21.10 -11.26 2.83
N THR A 164 21.53 -10.79 1.66
CA THR A 164 22.41 -11.52 0.76
C THR A 164 23.21 -10.55 -0.11
N THR A 165 24.14 -11.05 -0.91
CA THR A 165 24.81 -10.30 -1.98
C THR A 165 24.23 -10.59 -3.37
N ALA A 166 23.29 -11.54 -3.46
CA ALA A 166 22.65 -11.93 -4.70
C ALA A 166 21.40 -11.07 -5.01
N GLU A 167 20.89 -11.23 -6.24
CA GLU A 167 19.76 -10.43 -6.70
C GLU A 167 18.46 -10.76 -5.97
N LEU A 168 17.87 -9.75 -5.32
CA LEU A 168 16.51 -9.84 -4.82
C LEU A 168 15.53 -9.72 -5.99
N ARG A 169 14.59 -10.65 -6.03
CA ARG A 169 13.72 -10.93 -7.16
C ARG A 169 12.25 -11.00 -6.79
N GLY A 170 11.93 -11.36 -5.55
CA GLY A 170 10.59 -11.21 -4.99
C GLY A 170 10.57 -10.10 -3.95
N LEU A 171 9.49 -9.34 -3.93
CA LEU A 171 9.17 -8.36 -2.90
C LEU A 171 7.66 -8.39 -2.65
N LEU A 172 7.26 -8.43 -1.38
CA LEU A 172 5.88 -8.36 -0.93
C LEU A 172 5.83 -7.69 0.44
N ALA A 173 4.79 -6.89 0.69
CA ALA A 173 4.40 -6.48 2.03
C ALA A 173 3.06 -7.17 2.38
N ALA A 174 2.98 -7.83 3.53
CA ALA A 174 1.77 -8.51 3.96
C ALA A 174 1.70 -8.60 5.49
N ASP A 175 0.48 -8.56 6.04
CA ASP A 175 0.21 -8.87 7.43
C ASP A 175 0.25 -10.40 7.61
N LEU A 176 1.33 -10.94 8.19
CA LEU A 176 1.52 -12.39 8.32
C LEU A 176 1.01 -12.96 9.64
N ASP A 177 0.74 -12.13 10.65
CA ASP A 177 0.15 -12.57 11.92
C ASP A 177 -1.34 -12.21 12.07
N GLY A 178 -1.88 -11.41 11.16
CA GLY A 178 -3.31 -11.09 11.08
C GLY A 178 -3.77 -10.12 12.15
N ASP A 179 -2.86 -9.30 12.68
CA ASP A 179 -3.18 -8.34 13.75
C ASP A 179 -3.61 -6.96 13.23
N GLY A 180 -3.44 -6.71 11.92
CA GLY A 180 -3.80 -5.46 11.25
C GLY A 180 -3.00 -4.24 11.68
N SER A 181 -1.89 -4.41 12.41
CA SER A 181 -1.10 -3.31 12.99
C SER A 181 0.03 -2.86 12.08
N SER A 182 0.71 -3.79 11.40
CA SER A 182 1.85 -3.51 10.52
C SER A 182 1.99 -4.60 9.48
N LEU A 183 2.84 -4.37 8.46
CA LEU A 183 3.10 -5.35 7.41
C LEU A 183 4.53 -5.87 7.52
N GLU A 184 4.71 -7.18 7.42
CA GLU A 184 6.01 -7.77 7.18
C GLU A 184 6.47 -7.57 5.73
N ILE A 185 7.77 -7.39 5.55
CA ILE A 185 8.42 -7.33 4.25
C ILE A 185 9.06 -8.68 3.93
N ILE A 186 8.56 -9.33 2.87
CA ILE A 186 9.07 -10.60 2.36
C ILE A 186 9.92 -10.33 1.14
N VAL A 187 11.14 -10.85 1.13
CA VAL A 187 12.05 -10.79 -0.01
C VAL A 187 12.58 -12.16 -0.38
N THR A 188 12.70 -12.42 -1.69
CA THR A 188 13.30 -13.66 -2.21
C THR A 188 14.47 -13.34 -3.13
N ALA A 189 15.50 -14.18 -3.10
CA ALA A 189 16.72 -14.00 -3.88
C ALA A 189 16.91 -15.09 -4.95
N ALA A 190 17.56 -14.72 -6.04
CA ALA A 190 17.91 -15.59 -7.17
C ALA A 190 19.10 -16.53 -6.86
N ILE A 191 18.98 -17.37 -5.83
CA ILE A 191 20.10 -18.19 -5.34
C ILE A 191 19.72 -19.66 -5.37
N GLY A 192 20.65 -20.50 -5.84
CA GLY A 192 20.59 -21.97 -5.73
C GLY A 192 20.83 -22.48 -4.30
N SER A 193 20.19 -21.87 -3.31
CA SER A 193 20.30 -22.22 -1.88
C SER A 193 18.92 -22.48 -1.31
N LYS A 194 18.83 -23.35 -0.28
CA LYS A 194 17.61 -23.50 0.53
C LYS A 194 17.27 -22.22 1.29
N THR A 195 18.28 -21.41 1.61
CA THR A 195 18.11 -20.09 2.19
C THR A 195 18.06 -19.06 1.06
N ASN A 196 16.86 -18.73 0.61
CA ASN A 196 16.64 -17.76 -0.45
C ASN A 196 15.46 -16.81 -0.18
N THR A 197 14.86 -16.87 1.02
CA THR A 197 13.69 -16.09 1.40
C THR A 197 13.87 -15.54 2.82
N TRP A 198 13.59 -14.26 3.02
CA TRP A 198 13.67 -13.58 4.31
C TRP A 198 12.40 -12.79 4.57
N VAL A 199 12.04 -12.67 5.83
CA VAL A 199 10.88 -11.92 6.30
C VAL A 199 11.35 -10.96 7.38
N TYR A 200 11.06 -9.68 7.20
CA TYR A 200 11.40 -8.61 8.12
C TYR A 200 10.12 -8.01 8.69
N ASN A 201 10.13 -7.69 9.98
CA ASN A 201 9.08 -6.86 10.57
C ASN A 201 9.17 -5.43 10.00
N ALA A 202 8.11 -4.63 10.16
CA ALA A 202 8.06 -3.25 9.69
C ALA A 202 9.25 -2.38 10.16
N ASN A 203 9.83 -2.68 11.33
CA ASN A 203 10.99 -1.99 11.90
C ASN A 203 12.36 -2.47 11.36
N GLY A 204 12.38 -3.34 10.33
CA GLY A 204 13.60 -3.86 9.73
C GLY A 204 14.26 -5.02 10.49
N ALA A 205 13.71 -5.46 11.61
CA ALA A 205 14.22 -6.64 12.31
C ALA A 205 13.87 -7.92 11.53
N LEU A 206 14.85 -8.82 11.36
CA LEU A 206 14.59 -10.14 10.79
C LEU A 206 13.64 -10.91 11.71
N ARG A 207 12.51 -11.38 11.16
CA ARG A 207 11.46 -12.05 11.93
C ARG A 207 11.96 -13.39 12.47
N GLY A 208 11.63 -13.68 13.72
CA GLY A 208 12.02 -14.93 14.38
C GLY A 208 11.60 -16.16 13.58
N GLY A 209 12.52 -17.13 13.46
CA GLY A 209 12.34 -18.33 12.65
C GLY A 209 12.69 -18.16 11.17
N TRP A 210 12.87 -16.94 10.66
CA TRP A 210 13.32 -16.70 9.28
C TRP A 210 14.83 -16.41 9.21
N PRO A 211 15.52 -16.85 8.12
CA PRO A 211 15.02 -17.72 7.06
C PRO A 211 14.72 -19.13 7.58
N GLN A 212 13.54 -19.66 7.22
CA GLN A 212 13.11 -20.99 7.66
C GLN A 212 13.88 -22.04 6.84
N LEU A 213 14.78 -22.78 7.50
CA LEU A 213 15.25 -24.06 7.02
C LEU A 213 14.47 -25.13 7.77
N THR A 214 13.71 -25.98 7.07
CA THR A 214 13.21 -27.22 7.67
C THR A 214 14.42 -28.00 8.19
N ARG A 215 14.41 -28.32 9.50
CA ARG A 215 15.38 -29.26 10.09
C ARG A 215 15.22 -30.64 9.48
#